data_AF-A0A9X0CUS2-F1
#
_entry.id   AF-A0A9X0CUS2-F1
#
_cell.length_a   1.000
_cell.length_b   1.000
_cell.length_c   1.000
_cell.angle_alpha   90.00
_cell.angle_beta   90.00
_cell.angle_gamma   90.00
#
_symmetry.space_group_name_H-M   'P 1'
#
loop_
_entity.id
_entity.type
_entity.pdbx_description
1 polymer ?
#
loop_
_entity_poly.entity_id
_entity_poly.type
_entity_poly.pdbx_seq_one_letter_code
_entity_poly.pdbx_strand_id
1 'polypeptide(L)' 'MIRTSLRQFSSKPISQLVKKVKIVEVGPRDGLQNETRIVPAETKIKLIDMLSETGLQSIEANSSFLQNGFHRYCTVT' A
#
# COMPACT_ATOMS: atom_id res chain seq x y z
N MET A 1 -28.00 41.27 -21.48
CA MET A 1 -26.68 40.70 -21.83
C MET A 1 -25.90 40.41 -20.55
N ILE A 2 -25.90 39.17 -20.05
CA ILE A 2 -25.12 38.79 -18.87
C ILE A 2 -23.80 38.21 -19.39
N ARG A 3 -22.67 38.89 -19.12
CA ARG A 3 -21.33 38.40 -19.43
C ARG A 3 -20.96 37.32 -18.42
N THR A 4 -21.04 36.06 -18.82
CA THR A 4 -20.54 34.94 -18.01
C THR A 4 -19.01 34.99 -17.98
N SER A 5 -18.45 35.44 -16.85
CA SER A 5 -17.01 35.36 -16.59
C SER A 5 -16.62 33.91 -16.34
N LEU A 6 -16.05 33.26 -17.36
CA LEU A 6 -15.44 31.95 -17.21
C LEU A 6 -14.17 32.10 -16.39
N ARG A 7 -14.20 31.68 -15.11
CA ARG A 7 -12.99 31.52 -14.31
C ARG A 7 -12.13 30.44 -14.96
N GLN A 8 -11.01 30.87 -15.55
CA GLN A 8 -10.03 30.00 -16.17
C GLN A 8 -9.29 29.23 -15.06
N PHE A 9 -9.73 28.01 -14.75
CA PHE A 9 -8.95 27.10 -13.91
C PHE A 9 -7.72 26.66 -14.72
N SER A 10 -6.55 27.19 -14.38
CA SER A 10 -5.28 26.71 -14.92
C SER A 10 -5.03 25.28 -14.41
N SER A 11 -5.34 24.29 -15.24
CA SER A 11 -5.08 22.88 -14.96
C SER A 11 -3.59 22.60 -15.18
N LYS A 12 -2.77 22.83 -14.14
CA LYS A 12 -1.39 22.32 -14.16
C LYS A 12 -1.42 20.80 -14.38
N PRO A 13 -0.62 20.26 -15.32
CA PRO A 13 -0.55 18.83 -15.54
C PRO A 13 0.03 18.13 -14.30
N ILE A 14 -0.51 16.95 -13.96
CA ILE A 14 -0.12 16.16 -12.77
C ILE A 14 1.41 15.90 -12.73
N SER A 15 2.03 15.76 -13.91
CA SER A 15 3.48 15.61 -14.08
C SER A 15 4.32 16.75 -13.48
N GLN A 16 3.74 17.94 -13.31
CA GLN A 16 4.41 19.10 -12.71
C GLN A 16 4.09 19.29 -11.22
N LEU A 17 3.20 18.49 -10.64
CA LEU A 17 2.77 18.59 -9.25
C LEU A 17 3.49 17.59 -8.33
N VAL A 18 3.84 16.40 -8.84
CA VAL A 18 4.36 15.29 -8.02
C VAL A 18 5.74 14.86 -8.53
N LYS A 19 6.79 15.09 -7.72
CA LYS A 19 8.19 14.76 -8.07
C LYS A 19 8.60 13.34 -7.69
N LYS A 20 7.90 12.73 -6.73
CA LYS A 20 8.18 11.39 -6.20
C LYS A 20 6.88 10.76 -5.71
N VAL A 21 6.70 9.48 -6.03
CA VAL A 21 5.58 8.67 -5.55
C VAL A 21 6.12 7.62 -4.60
N LYS A 22 5.47 7.44 -3.45
CA LYS A 22 5.74 6.32 -2.54
C LYS A 22 4.66 5.27 -2.76
N ILE A 23 5.07 4.06 -3.09
CA ILE A 23 4.18 2.90 -3.16
C ILE A 23 4.23 2.22 -1.78
N VAL A 24 3.06 1.98 -1.21
CA VAL A 24 2.88 1.30 0.08
C VAL A 24 1.97 0.12 -0.15
N GLU A 25 2.49 -1.08 0.06
CA GLU A 25 1.73 -2.32 -0.07
C GLU A 25 1.03 -2.64 1.25
N VAL A 26 -0.29 -2.76 1.22
CA VAL A 26 -1.14 -3.00 2.40
C VAL A 26 -1.95 -4.29 2.30
N GLY A 27 -1.82 -5.05 1.20
CA GLY A 27 -2.48 -6.34 0.99
C GLY A 27 -2.25 -7.38 2.08
N PRO A 28 -1.02 -7.52 2.65
CA PRO A 28 -0.77 -8.42 3.78
C PRO A 28 -1.53 -8.06 5.07
N ARG A 29 -1.97 -6.80 5.19
CA ARG A 29 -2.75 -6.30 6.33
C ARG A 29 -4.23 -6.24 5.99
N ASP A 30 -4.64 -5.29 5.16
CA ASP A 30 -6.06 -4.97 4.90
C ASP A 30 -6.67 -5.94 3.88
N GLY A 31 -5.88 -6.40 2.90
CA GLY A 31 -6.33 -7.35 1.90
C GLY A 31 -6.76 -8.69 2.52
N LEU A 32 -5.93 -9.24 3.43
CA LEU A 32 -6.22 -10.49 4.12
C LEU A 32 -7.26 -10.38 5.24
N GLN A 33 -7.55 -9.17 5.74
CA GLN A 33 -8.63 -8.93 6.70
C GLN A 33 -10.01 -9.04 6.05
N ASN A 34 -10.12 -8.72 4.75
CA ASN A 34 -11.38 -8.78 4.02
C ASN A 34 -11.70 -10.17 3.45
N GLU A 35 -10.80 -11.15 3.59
CA GLU A 35 -11.04 -12.51 3.14
C GLU A 35 -11.94 -13.25 4.12
N THR A 36 -13.03 -13.84 3.63
CA THR A 36 -14.01 -14.55 4.47
C THR A 36 -13.43 -15.86 5.01
N ARG A 37 -12.45 -16.43 4.32
CA ARG A 37 -11.76 -17.67 4.71
C ARG A 37 -10.56 -17.36 5.58
N ILE A 38 -10.38 -18.16 6.63
CA ILE A 38 -9.17 -18.09 7.46
C ILE A 38 -7.98 -18.53 6.61
N VAL A 39 -7.13 -17.57 6.24
CA VAL A 39 -5.87 -17.85 5.55
C VAL A 39 -4.84 -18.37 6.57
N PRO A 40 -4.21 -19.54 6.34
CA PRO A 40 -3.17 -20.08 7.23
C PRO A 40 -1.97 -19.14 7.36
N ALA A 41 -1.31 -19.17 8.52
CA ALA A 41 -0.15 -18.31 8.78
C ALA A 41 0.98 -18.50 7.75
N GLU A 42 1.27 -19.75 7.36
CA GLU A 42 2.31 -20.06 6.38
C GLU A 42 2.09 -19.38 5.02
N THR A 43 0.83 -19.30 4.56
CA THR A 43 0.48 -18.64 3.31
C THR A 43 0.69 -17.12 3.41
N LYS A 44 0.42 -16.53 4.57
CA LYS A 44 0.67 -15.10 4.81
C LYS A 44 2.16 -14.77 4.84
N ILE A 45 2.95 -15.65 5.45
CA ILE A 45 4.41 -15.52 5.48
C ILE A 45 4.98 -15.58 4.06
N LYS A 46 4.58 -16.59 3.27
CA LYS A 46 4.98 -16.70 1.86
C LYS A 46 4.63 -15.47 1.04
N LEU A 47 3.44 -14.87 1.27
CA LEU A 47 3.05 -13.63 0.61
C LEU A 47 4.02 -12.48 0.95
N ILE A 48 4.39 -12.31 2.22
CA ILE A 48 5.31 -11.25 2.65
C ILE A 48 6.73 -11.49 2.10
N ASP A 49 7.20 -12.74 2.11
CA ASP A 49 8.51 -13.10 1.55
C ASP A 49 8.56 -12.77 0.06
N MET A 50 7.55 -13.18 -0.70
CA MET A 50 7.44 -12.84 -2.13
C MET A 50 7.38 -11.34 -2.38
N LEU A 51 6.63 -10.58 -1.56
CA LEU A 51 6.54 -9.12 -1.69
C LEU A 51 7.89 -8.44 -1.39
N SER A 52 8.66 -8.97 -0.45
CA SER A 52 9.97 -8.44 -0.07
C SER A 52 10.98 -8.56 -1.22
N GLU A 53 10.83 -9.55 -2.10
CA GLU A 53 11.68 -9.75 -3.27
C GLU A 53 11.37 -8.79 -4.44
N THR A 54 10.24 -8.07 -4.40
CA THR A 54 9.79 -7.18 -5.49
C THR A 54 10.53 -5.84 -5.54
N GLY A 55 11.31 -5.50 -4.53
CA GLY A 55 11.97 -4.20 -4.40
C GLY A 55 11.03 -3.06 -3.97
N LEU A 56 9.83 -3.39 -3.49
CA LEU A 56 8.98 -2.45 -2.78
C LEU A 56 9.71 -1.91 -1.56
N GLN A 57 9.60 -0.59 -1.36
CA GLN A 57 10.18 0.04 -0.18
C GLN A 57 9.28 -0.27 1.02
N SER A 58 7.99 0.04 0.94
CA SER A 58 7.10 -0.03 2.10
C SER A 58 6.09 -1.17 1.98
N ILE A 59 6.10 -2.11 2.93
CA ILE A 59 5.11 -3.19 3.06
C ILE A 59 4.55 -3.18 4.49
N GLU A 60 3.23 -3.06 4.63
CA GLU A 60 2.53 -3.12 5.91
C GLU A 60 1.96 -4.52 6.15
N ALA A 61 2.50 -5.23 7.14
CA ALA A 61 2.00 -6.52 7.59
C ALA A 61 1.29 -6.38 8.96
N ASN A 62 0.22 -7.17 9.16
CA ASN A 62 -0.49 -7.17 10.44
C ASN A 62 0.24 -8.01 11.50
N SER A 63 0.42 -7.46 12.70
CA SER A 63 1.19 -8.08 13.78
C SER A 63 0.51 -9.31 14.41
N SER A 64 -0.82 -9.42 14.28
CA SER A 64 -1.60 -10.54 14.84
C SER A 64 -1.29 -11.92 14.23
N PHE A 65 -0.47 -11.99 13.18
CA PHE A 65 -0.08 -13.24 12.52
C PHE A 65 1.31 -13.76 12.93
N LEU A 66 2.03 -13.05 13.81
CA LEU A 66 3.43 -13.31 14.14
C LEU A 66 3.62 -14.10 15.46
N GLN A 67 2.85 -15.17 15.68
CA GLN A 67 3.25 -16.18 16.67
C GLN A 67 4.19 -17.16 15.98
N ASN A 68 5.51 -16.87 15.95
CA ASN A 68 6.65 -17.78 15.73
C ASN A 68 7.89 -17.01 15.23
N GLY A 69 8.57 -16.26 16.11
CA GLY A 69 9.96 -15.81 15.87
C GLY A 69 10.20 -14.67 14.86
N PHE A 70 9.16 -14.07 14.28
CA PHE A 70 9.32 -13.04 13.24
C PHE A 70 9.26 -11.61 13.80
N HIS A 71 10.35 -11.17 14.45
CA HIS A 71 10.55 -9.76 14.82
C HIS A 71 10.95 -8.86 13.64
N ARG A 72 11.19 -9.41 12.43
CA ARG A 72 11.76 -8.69 11.28
C ARG A 72 10.74 -8.05 10.34
N TYR A 73 9.46 -8.37 10.48
CA TYR A 73 8.40 -7.90 9.57
C TYR A 73 7.42 -6.89 10.19
N CYS A 74 7.64 -6.49 11.45
CA CYS A 74 6.78 -5.53 12.14
C CYS A 74 6.83 -4.12 11.49
N THR A 75 7.84 -3.85 10.66
CA THR A 75 7.92 -2.70 9.74
C THR A 75 8.98 -3.02 8.70
N VAL A 76 8.57 -3.37 7.47
CA VAL A 76 9.50 -3.37 6.33
C VAL A 76 9.32 -2.01 5.64
N THR A 77 10.23 -1.08 5.95
CA THR A 77 10.34 0.27 5.34
C THR A 77 11.12 0.29 4.04
#